data_AF-A0A5N5PK80-F1
#
_entry.id   AF-A0A5N5PK80-F1
#
_cell.length_a   1.000
_cell.length_b   1.000
_cell.length_c   1.000
_cell.angle_alpha   90.00
_cell.angle_beta   90.00
_cell.angle_gamma   90.00
#
_symmetry.space_group_name_H-M   'P 1'
#
loop_
_entity.id
_entity.type
_entity.pdbx_description
1 polymer ?
#
loop_
_entity_poly.entity_id
_entity_poly.type
_entity_poly.pdbx_seq_one_letter_code
_entity_poly.pdbx_strand_id
1 'polypeptide(L)'
;MVFVSDIIFVFSSIFTGRIRILLSLLPIVIIGLGAKHIYDCPKQPMVPVYLLVGGSVCLMIQILPFLYCSQSNGQPFLLCQILKMLLLIFCPIWLLTGSIFVYMAYEPNYDFRLSADYCERTVYKFAFWITNAIYLAILIALLVLCCSWLQKFCNKRAQKQCHIRTVS
;
A
#
# COMPACT_ATOMS: atom_id res chain seq x y z
N MET A 1 -16.19 27.28 -4.64
CA MET A 1 -15.21 26.19 -4.40
C MET A 1 -15.74 25.07 -3.50
N VAL A 2 -16.66 25.35 -2.55
CA VAL A 2 -17.24 24.35 -1.62
C VAL A 2 -18.08 23.27 -2.33
N PHE A 3 -18.93 23.65 -3.30
CA PHE A 3 -19.78 22.69 -4.03
C PHE A 3 -19.00 21.66 -4.88
N VAL A 4 -17.81 22.00 -5.37
CA VAL A 4 -16.98 21.09 -6.18
C VAL A 4 -16.25 20.09 -5.27
N SER A 5 -15.82 20.50 -4.07
CA SER A 5 -15.22 19.60 -3.10
C SER A 5 -16.22 18.59 -2.54
N ASP A 6 -17.48 18.99 -2.34
CA ASP A 6 -18.52 18.09 -1.81
C ASP A 6 -18.93 17.04 -2.84
N ILE A 7 -19.06 17.42 -4.11
CA ILE A 7 -19.33 16.47 -5.21
C ILE A 7 -18.15 15.48 -5.38
N ILE A 8 -16.90 15.96 -5.32
CA ILE A 8 -15.70 15.09 -5.36
C ILE A 8 -15.65 14.18 -4.13
N PHE A 9 -16.01 14.65 -2.94
CA PHE A 9 -16.01 13.85 -1.70
C PHE A 9 -17.11 12.77 -1.70
N VAL A 10 -18.29 13.07 -2.24
CA VAL A 10 -19.42 12.14 -2.37
C VAL A 10 -19.17 11.11 -3.47
N PHE A 11 -18.68 11.54 -4.64
CA PHE A 11 -18.24 10.61 -5.68
C PHE A 11 -17.10 9.74 -5.17
N SER A 12 -16.09 10.33 -4.50
CA SER A 12 -14.99 9.59 -3.87
C SER A 12 -15.52 8.57 -2.86
N SER A 13 -16.52 8.88 -2.02
CA SER A 13 -17.08 7.93 -1.04
C SER A 13 -17.85 6.76 -1.67
N ILE A 14 -18.68 6.99 -2.70
CA ILE A 14 -19.42 5.93 -3.42
C ILE A 14 -18.46 5.07 -4.26
N PHE A 15 -17.50 5.70 -4.95
CA PHE A 15 -16.41 5.01 -5.65
C PHE A 15 -15.57 4.20 -4.67
N THR A 16 -15.28 4.74 -3.48
CA THR A 16 -14.47 4.08 -2.43
C THR A 16 -15.12 2.81 -1.92
N GLY A 17 -16.46 2.75 -1.79
CA GLY A 17 -17.16 1.53 -1.37
C GLY A 17 -17.01 0.39 -2.37
N ARG A 18 -17.28 0.64 -3.66
CA ARG A 18 -17.15 -0.37 -4.72
C ARG A 18 -15.69 -0.71 -5.04
N ILE A 19 -14.81 0.29 -5.01
CA ILE A 19 -13.36 0.09 -5.17
C ILE A 19 -12.79 -0.75 -4.04
N ARG A 20 -13.21 -0.58 -2.78
CA ARG A 20 -12.73 -1.42 -1.67
C ARG A 20 -13.04 -2.90 -1.87
N ILE A 21 -14.18 -3.23 -2.45
CA ILE A 21 -14.56 -4.62 -2.76
C ILE A 21 -13.75 -5.15 -3.96
N LEU A 22 -13.57 -4.36 -5.01
CA LEU A 22 -12.69 -4.74 -6.13
C LEU A 22 -11.22 -4.87 -5.71
N LEU A 23 -10.78 -4.01 -4.78
CA LEU A 23 -9.42 -3.97 -4.24
C LEU A 23 -9.16 -5.08 -3.20
N SER A 24 -10.19 -5.76 -2.70
CA SER A 24 -10.04 -6.96 -1.87
C SER A 24 -9.92 -8.25 -2.69
N LEU A 25 -10.44 -8.26 -3.94
CA LEU A 25 -10.23 -9.37 -4.89
C LEU A 25 -8.78 -9.43 -5.37
N LEU A 26 -8.16 -8.27 -5.55
CA LEU A 26 -6.78 -8.15 -6.01
C LEU A 26 -5.77 -8.92 -5.13
N PRO A 27 -5.71 -8.75 -3.80
CA PRO A 27 -4.79 -9.51 -2.94
C PRO A 27 -5.08 -11.01 -2.91
N ILE A 28 -6.33 -11.45 -3.13
CA ILE A 28 -6.65 -12.88 -3.23
C ILE A 28 -6.00 -13.48 -4.47
N VAL A 29 -6.03 -12.78 -5.61
CA VAL A 29 -5.35 -13.20 -6.83
C VAL A 29 -3.83 -13.22 -6.62
N ILE A 30 -3.28 -12.23 -5.91
CA ILE A 30 -1.84 -12.14 -5.59
C ILE A 30 -1.38 -13.34 -4.74
N ILE A 31 -2.15 -13.68 -3.70
CA ILE A 31 -1.88 -14.84 -2.85
C ILE A 31 -1.98 -16.13 -3.67
N GLY A 32 -3.01 -16.26 -4.53
CA GLY A 32 -3.19 -17.42 -5.40
C GLY A 32 -2.04 -17.60 -6.39
N LEU A 33 -1.55 -16.51 -6.99
CA LEU A 33 -0.39 -16.54 -7.88
C LEU A 33 0.90 -16.94 -7.14
N GLY A 34 1.12 -16.40 -5.93
CA GLY A 34 2.26 -16.75 -5.10
C GLY A 34 2.23 -18.21 -4.60
N ALA A 35 1.05 -18.71 -4.22
CA ALA A 35 0.89 -20.09 -3.74
C ALA A 35 1.00 -21.11 -4.87
N LYS A 36 0.43 -20.83 -6.04
CA LYS A 36 0.45 -21.75 -7.18
C LYS A 36 1.85 -21.90 -7.78
N HIS A 37 2.63 -20.83 -7.81
CA HIS A 37 3.95 -20.80 -8.45
C HIS A 37 5.11 -20.76 -7.45
N ILE A 38 4.91 -21.30 -6.24
CA ILE A 38 5.93 -21.27 -5.17
C ILE A 38 7.20 -22.04 -5.55
N TYR A 39 7.07 -23.04 -6.44
CA TYR A 39 8.18 -23.88 -6.93
C TYR A 39 8.66 -23.51 -8.34
N ASP A 40 8.00 -22.59 -9.02
CA ASP A 40 8.30 -22.24 -10.43
C ASP A 40 9.41 -21.18 -10.58
N CYS A 41 10.14 -20.86 -9.49
CA CYS A 41 11.26 -19.91 -9.48
C CYS A 41 12.40 -20.39 -8.55
N PRO A 42 13.16 -21.42 -8.95
CA PRO A 42 14.32 -21.90 -8.19
C PRO A 42 15.40 -20.84 -7.96
N LYS A 43 15.51 -19.84 -8.87
CA LYS A 43 16.49 -18.74 -8.76
C LYS A 43 16.30 -17.93 -7.47
N GLN A 44 15.06 -17.73 -7.04
CA GLN A 44 14.77 -16.96 -5.84
C GLN A 44 13.42 -17.37 -5.22
N PRO A 45 13.41 -18.38 -4.32
CA PRO A 45 12.18 -18.91 -3.72
C PRO A 45 11.49 -17.90 -2.79
N MET A 46 12.14 -16.79 -2.47
CA MET A 46 11.60 -15.74 -1.60
C MET A 46 10.67 -14.77 -2.35
N VAL A 47 10.66 -14.74 -3.69
CA VAL A 47 9.79 -13.84 -4.46
C VAL A 47 8.30 -14.21 -4.32
N PRO A 48 7.89 -15.49 -4.46
CA PRO A 48 6.50 -15.88 -4.20
C PRO A 48 6.08 -15.67 -2.74
N VAL A 49 7.00 -15.87 -1.79
CA VAL A 49 6.76 -15.62 -0.36
C VAL A 49 6.53 -14.13 -0.09
N TYR A 50 7.29 -13.25 -0.75
CA TYR A 50 7.08 -11.80 -0.70
C TYR A 50 5.66 -11.41 -1.12
N LEU A 51 5.18 -11.94 -2.25
CA LEU A 51 3.82 -11.72 -2.75
C LEU A 51 2.75 -12.24 -1.78
N LEU A 52 2.97 -13.41 -1.18
CA LEU A 52 2.03 -14.05 -0.27
C LEU A 52 1.86 -13.28 1.05
N VAL A 53 2.97 -12.88 1.68
CA VAL A 53 2.95 -12.09 2.92
C VAL A 53 2.47 -10.66 2.65
N GLY A 54 2.87 -10.05 1.52
CA GLY A 54 2.39 -8.73 1.12
C GLY A 54 0.86 -8.73 0.91
N GLY A 55 0.33 -9.73 0.21
CA GLY A 55 -1.11 -9.88 -0.03
C GLY A 55 -1.91 -10.09 1.26
N SER A 56 -1.40 -10.92 2.19
CA SER A 56 -2.09 -11.18 3.47
C SER A 56 -2.13 -9.95 4.37
N VAL A 57 -1.04 -9.19 4.44
CA VAL A 57 -0.96 -7.93 5.21
C VAL A 57 -1.90 -6.90 4.61
N CYS A 58 -1.98 -6.77 3.27
CA CYS A 58 -2.95 -5.91 2.62
C CYS A 58 -4.40 -6.27 2.94
N LEU A 59 -4.75 -7.57 3.00
CA LEU A 59 -6.08 -8.02 3.44
C LEU A 59 -6.33 -7.68 4.91
N MET A 60 -5.34 -7.90 5.77
CA MET A 60 -5.43 -7.56 7.18
C MET A 60 -5.71 -6.05 7.37
N ILE A 61 -5.05 -5.17 6.62
CA ILE A 61 -5.31 -3.72 6.64
C ILE A 61 -6.76 -3.38 6.31
N GLN A 62 -7.35 -4.09 5.35
CA GLN A 62 -8.72 -3.81 4.89
C GLN A 62 -9.78 -4.33 5.87
N ILE A 63 -9.55 -5.50 6.46
CA ILE A 63 -10.55 -6.22 7.28
C ILE A 63 -10.51 -5.76 8.75
N LEU A 64 -9.32 -5.48 9.30
CA LEU A 64 -9.13 -5.18 10.72
C LEU A 64 -9.92 -3.94 11.23
N PRO A 65 -10.02 -2.82 10.48
CA PRO A 65 -10.81 -1.67 10.89
C PRO A 65 -12.31 -1.96 10.96
N PHE A 66 -12.81 -2.86 10.11
CA PHE A 66 -14.22 -3.23 10.04
C PHE A 66 -14.62 -4.15 11.18
N LEU A 67 -13.79 -5.16 11.50
CA LEU A 67 -14.11 -6.17 12.51
C LEU A 67 -13.80 -5.74 13.94
N TYR A 68 -12.64 -5.09 14.17
CA TYR A 68 -12.13 -4.90 15.53
C TYR A 68 -12.19 -3.44 16.01
N CYS A 69 -12.04 -2.47 15.11
CA CYS A 69 -11.98 -1.06 15.50
C CYS A 69 -13.32 -0.31 15.36
N SER A 70 -14.38 -0.97 14.88
CA SER A 70 -15.75 -0.42 14.78
C SER A 70 -16.71 -0.91 15.87
N GLN A 71 -16.32 -1.92 16.68
CA GLN A 71 -17.19 -2.49 17.72
C GLN A 71 -17.25 -1.56 18.94
N SER A 72 -18.27 -0.70 18.96
CA SER A 72 -18.58 0.27 20.01
C SER A 72 -19.27 -0.40 21.22
N ASN A 73 -18.57 -1.25 22.00
CA ASN A 73 -19.14 -1.79 23.26
C ASN A 73 -18.12 -2.27 24.32
N GLY A 74 -16.95 -1.64 24.41
CA GLY A 74 -15.91 -1.97 25.41
C GLY A 74 -14.61 -2.39 24.73
N GLN A 75 -13.65 -1.47 24.63
CA GLN A 75 -12.54 -1.56 23.69
C GLN A 75 -11.39 -2.46 24.17
N PRO A 76 -10.64 -3.04 23.21
CA PRO A 76 -9.19 -3.10 23.25
C PRO A 76 -8.62 -2.01 22.32
N PHE A 77 -8.81 -0.72 22.67
CA PHE A 77 -8.28 0.43 21.92
C PHE A 77 -6.77 0.30 21.74
N LEU A 78 -6.13 -0.16 22.82
CA LEU A 78 -4.71 -0.48 22.87
C LEU A 78 -4.31 -1.52 21.81
N LEU A 79 -5.13 -2.55 21.57
CA LEU A 79 -4.83 -3.60 20.59
C LEU A 79 -4.89 -3.05 19.15
N CYS A 80 -5.94 -2.29 18.81
CA CYS A 80 -6.02 -1.62 17.50
C CYS A 80 -4.84 -0.65 17.29
N GLN A 81 -4.40 0.06 18.33
CA GLN A 81 -3.25 0.96 18.26
C GLN A 81 -1.93 0.21 18.09
N ILE A 82 -1.70 -0.85 18.87
CA ILE A 82 -0.51 -1.71 18.77
C ILE A 82 -0.41 -2.35 17.39
N LEU A 83 -1.51 -2.93 16.89
CA LEU A 83 -1.54 -3.56 15.57
C LEU A 83 -1.25 -2.55 14.46
N LYS A 84 -1.81 -1.34 14.53
CA LYS A 84 -1.49 -0.27 13.57
C LYS A 84 -0.03 0.13 13.60
N MET A 85 0.56 0.28 14.80
CA MET A 85 1.99 0.62 14.95
C MET A 85 2.89 -0.49 14.41
N LEU A 86 2.57 -1.74 14.73
CA LEU A 86 3.30 -2.90 14.23
C LEU A 86 3.28 -2.94 12.70
N LEU A 87 2.12 -2.74 12.10
CA LEU A 87 1.97 -2.73 10.65
C LEU A 87 2.69 -1.57 9.97
N LEU A 88 2.67 -0.40 10.61
CA LEU A 88 3.36 0.79 10.14
C LEU A 88 4.87 0.57 10.04
N ILE A 89 5.45 -0.21 10.96
CA ILE A 89 6.88 -0.56 10.96
C ILE A 89 7.14 -1.75 10.04
N PHE A 90 6.28 -2.76 10.07
CA PHE A 90 6.45 -3.99 9.29
C PHE A 90 6.35 -3.76 7.78
N CYS A 91 5.35 -3.01 7.31
CA CYS A 91 5.13 -2.79 5.88
C CYS A 91 6.34 -2.18 5.15
N PRO A 92 6.96 -1.08 5.61
CA PRO A 92 8.11 -0.51 4.91
C PRO A 92 9.32 -1.44 4.92
N ILE A 93 9.60 -2.12 6.04
CA ILE A 93 10.69 -3.09 6.13
C ILE A 93 10.45 -4.24 5.14
N TRP A 94 9.24 -4.79 5.13
CA TRP A 94 8.87 -5.89 4.23
C TRP A 94 8.91 -5.45 2.75
N LEU A 95 8.48 -4.23 2.44
CA LEU A 95 8.54 -3.68 1.08
C LEU A 95 9.99 -3.51 0.59
N LEU A 96 10.90 -3.08 1.46
CA LEU A 96 12.33 -2.98 1.16
C LEU A 96 12.96 -4.36 0.96
N THR A 97 12.68 -5.30 1.86
CA THR A 97 13.19 -6.68 1.74
C THR A 97 12.65 -7.35 0.48
N GLY A 98 11.37 -7.16 0.17
CA GLY A 98 10.74 -7.67 -1.04
C GLY A 98 11.33 -7.10 -2.32
N SER A 99 11.61 -5.80 -2.34
CA SER A 99 12.25 -5.18 -3.50
C SER A 99 13.65 -5.74 -3.72
N ILE A 100 14.44 -5.96 -2.66
CA ILE A 100 15.73 -6.67 -2.76
C ILE A 100 15.53 -8.04 -3.41
N PHE A 101 14.57 -8.85 -2.97
CA PHE A 101 14.33 -10.17 -3.57
C PHE A 101 13.96 -10.10 -5.05
N VAL A 102 13.11 -9.15 -5.43
CA VAL A 102 12.73 -8.92 -6.84
C VAL A 102 13.93 -8.49 -7.69
N TYR A 103 14.76 -7.57 -7.18
CA TYR A 103 15.93 -7.10 -7.92
C TYR A 103 17.07 -8.12 -7.93
N MET A 104 17.22 -8.96 -6.91
CA MET A 104 18.18 -10.08 -6.94
C MET A 104 17.80 -11.14 -7.98
N ALA A 105 16.52 -11.29 -8.29
CA ALA A 105 16.06 -12.19 -9.35
C ALA A 105 16.25 -11.60 -10.76
N TYR A 106 16.71 -10.35 -10.90
CA TYR A 106 16.91 -9.65 -12.18
C TYR A 106 17.86 -10.46 -13.10
N GLU A 107 17.57 -10.42 -14.41
CA GLU A 107 18.03 -11.39 -15.43
C GLU A 107 17.59 -12.85 -15.20
N PRO A 108 16.28 -13.14 -14.99
CA PRO A 108 15.83 -14.52 -14.93
C PRO A 108 15.93 -15.17 -16.32
N ASN A 109 16.40 -16.42 -16.35
CA ASN A 109 16.41 -17.22 -17.57
C ASN A 109 15.02 -17.85 -17.76
N TYR A 110 14.41 -17.68 -18.93
CA TYR A 110 13.06 -18.20 -19.22
C TYR A 110 13.07 -19.52 -20.01
N ASP A 111 14.23 -20.00 -20.45
CA ASP A 111 14.32 -21.00 -21.50
C ASP A 111 14.19 -22.44 -20.97
N PHE A 112 14.75 -22.73 -19.80
CA PHE A 112 14.77 -24.08 -19.24
C PHE A 112 14.20 -24.15 -17.83
N ARG A 113 13.04 -24.79 -17.67
CA ARG A 113 12.37 -24.99 -16.36
C ARG A 113 13.22 -25.70 -15.30
N LEU A 114 14.25 -26.44 -15.72
CA LEU A 114 15.16 -27.18 -14.84
C LEU A 114 16.43 -26.40 -14.47
N SER A 115 16.68 -25.23 -15.04
CA SER A 115 17.87 -24.45 -14.70
C SER A 115 17.71 -23.80 -13.33
N ALA A 116 18.81 -23.69 -12.59
CA ALA A 116 18.83 -23.01 -11.29
C ALA A 116 18.45 -21.52 -11.43
N ASP A 117 18.65 -20.93 -12.62
CA ASP A 117 18.33 -19.54 -12.93
C ASP A 117 16.92 -19.33 -13.51
N TYR A 118 16.10 -20.39 -13.56
CA TYR A 118 14.74 -20.30 -14.07
C TYR A 118 13.84 -19.50 -13.13
N CYS A 119 13.00 -18.65 -13.72
CA CYS A 119 11.89 -18.05 -13.01
C CYS A 119 10.72 -17.82 -13.97
N GLU A 120 9.51 -18.24 -13.56
CA GLU A 120 8.33 -18.05 -14.37
C GLU A 120 8.05 -16.55 -14.61
N ARG A 121 7.77 -16.22 -15.87
CA ARG A 121 7.67 -14.84 -16.38
C ARG A 121 6.56 -14.06 -15.70
N THR A 122 5.41 -14.68 -15.47
CA THR A 122 4.24 -14.06 -14.85
C THR A 122 4.54 -13.67 -13.41
N VAL A 123 5.11 -14.57 -12.60
CA VAL A 123 5.45 -14.31 -11.18
C VAL A 123 6.44 -13.16 -11.05
N TYR A 124 7.55 -13.23 -11.80
CA TYR A 124 8.60 -12.21 -11.73
C TYR A 124 8.07 -10.84 -12.19
N LYS A 125 7.45 -10.77 -13.38
CA LYS A 125 6.91 -9.50 -13.89
C LYS A 125 5.85 -8.93 -12.96
N PHE A 126 4.98 -9.78 -12.43
CA PHE A 126 3.94 -9.33 -11.53
C PHE A 126 4.54 -8.75 -10.23
N ALA A 127 5.52 -9.43 -9.61
CA ALA A 127 6.24 -8.93 -8.44
C ALA A 127 6.99 -7.63 -8.73
N PHE A 128 7.63 -7.51 -9.89
CA PHE A 128 8.31 -6.30 -10.32
C PHE A 128 7.36 -5.12 -10.50
N TRP A 129 6.30 -5.29 -11.28
CA TRP A 129 5.35 -4.22 -11.58
C TRP A 129 4.58 -3.78 -10.34
N ILE A 130 4.16 -4.71 -9.47
CA ILE A 130 3.44 -4.35 -8.25
C ILE A 130 4.34 -3.58 -7.28
N THR A 131 5.60 -3.98 -7.14
CA THR A 131 6.57 -3.30 -6.27
C THR A 131 6.80 -1.85 -6.74
N ASN A 132 7.00 -1.66 -8.05
CA ASN A 132 7.16 -0.34 -8.64
C ASN A 132 5.89 0.52 -8.54
N ALA A 133 4.71 -0.07 -8.73
CA ALA A 133 3.44 0.63 -8.57
C ALA A 133 3.23 1.12 -7.13
N ILE A 134 3.63 0.33 -6.12
CA ILE A 134 3.58 0.75 -4.71
C ILE A 134 4.53 1.93 -4.45
N TYR A 135 5.77 1.88 -4.96
CA TYR A 135 6.70 3.00 -4.81
C TYR A 135 6.19 4.29 -5.47
N LEU A 136 5.61 4.18 -6.67
CA LEU A 136 4.99 5.31 -7.37
C LEU A 136 3.84 5.90 -6.54
N ALA A 137 2.98 5.05 -5.98
CA ALA A 137 1.88 5.49 -5.13
C ALA A 137 2.36 6.21 -3.86
N ILE A 138 3.42 5.70 -3.21
CA ILE A 138 4.04 6.34 -2.03
C ILE A 138 4.60 7.72 -2.41
N LEU A 139 5.32 7.82 -3.54
CA LEU A 139 5.87 9.08 -4.03
C LEU A 139 4.78 10.13 -4.26
N ILE A 140 3.69 9.76 -4.93
CA ILE A 140 2.54 10.64 -5.16
C ILE A 140 1.90 11.06 -3.84
N ALA A 141 1.72 10.13 -2.90
CA ALA A 141 1.15 10.44 -1.58
C ALA A 141 2.00 11.45 -0.81
N LEU A 142 3.33 11.28 -0.80
CA LEU A 142 4.25 12.22 -0.16
C LEU A 142 4.20 13.62 -0.80
N LEU A 143 4.10 13.71 -2.13
CA LEU A 143 3.95 14.99 -2.84
C LEU A 143 2.65 15.70 -2.45
N VAL A 144 1.51 14.99 -2.44
CA VAL A 144 0.21 15.57 -2.06
C VAL A 144 0.21 16.03 -0.60
N LEU A 145 0.80 15.25 0.30
CA LEU A 145 0.95 15.63 1.71
C LEU A 145 1.81 16.88 1.83
N CYS A 146 2.96 16.93 1.15
CA CYS A 146 3.84 18.10 1.14
C CYS A 146 3.12 19.37 0.67
N CYS A 147 2.43 19.31 -0.47
CA CYS A 147 1.65 20.44 -0.99
C CYS A 147 0.57 20.90 0.00
N SER A 148 -0.13 19.96 0.63
CA SER A 148 -1.17 20.26 1.62
C SER A 148 -0.60 20.92 2.88
N TRP A 149 0.56 20.46 3.34
CA TRP A 149 1.27 21.05 4.49
C TRP A 149 1.76 22.47 4.19
N LEU A 150 2.33 22.71 3.00
CA LEU A 150 2.76 24.04 2.54
C LEU A 150 1.58 25.00 2.45
N GLN A 151 0.46 24.58 1.87
CA GLN A 151 -0.77 25.40 1.82
C GLN A 151 -1.28 25.79 3.20
N LYS A 152 -1.35 24.82 4.13
CA LYS A 152 -1.76 25.10 5.52
C LYS A 152 -0.80 26.06 6.22
N PHE A 153 0.50 25.90 6.01
CA PHE A 153 1.51 26.75 6.62
C PHE A 153 1.47 28.19 6.07
N CYS A 154 1.33 28.36 4.75
CA CYS A 154 1.13 29.65 4.10
C CYS A 154 -0.16 30.34 4.58
N ASN A 155 -1.27 29.61 4.67
CA ASN A 155 -2.55 30.17 5.14
C ASN A 155 -2.47 30.62 6.62
N LYS A 156 -1.81 29.83 7.49
CA LYS A 156 -1.56 30.23 8.88
C LYS A 156 -0.69 31.49 8.97
N ARG A 157 0.33 31.64 8.11
CA ARG A 157 1.15 32.86 8.07
C ARG A 157 0.35 34.07 7.58
N ALA A 158 -0.44 33.91 6.52
CA ALA A 158 -1.29 34.97 5.98
C ALA A 158 -2.31 35.49 7.01
N GLN A 159 -2.95 34.59 7.78
CA GLN A 159 -3.86 35.00 8.87
C GLN A 159 -3.16 35.81 9.97
N LYS A 160 -1.96 35.39 10.40
CA LYS A 160 -1.19 36.13 11.41
C LYS A 160 -0.83 37.54 10.93
N GLN A 161 -0.46 37.69 9.65
CA GLN A 161 -0.10 38.99 9.08
C GLN A 161 -1.29 39.93 8.90
N CYS A 162 -2.48 39.40 8.59
CA CYS A 162 -3.72 40.17 8.50
C CYS A 162 -4.19 40.66 9.89
N HIS A 163 -4.10 39.81 10.92
CA HIS A 163 -4.49 40.16 12.29
C HIS A 163 -3.60 41.24 12.93
N ILE A 164 -2.32 41.35 12.54
CA ILE A 164 -1.43 42.43 13.01
C ILE A 164 -1.83 43.77 12.37
N ARG A 165 -2.20 43.75 11.08
CA ARG A 165 -2.53 44.96 10.31
C ARG A 165 -3.91 45.55 10.68
N THR A 166 -4.79 44.80 11.33
CA THR A 166 -6.09 45.29 11.84
C THR A 166 -6.02 45.88 13.24
N VAL A 167 -4.91 45.72 13.96
CA VAL A 167 -4.71 46.21 15.34
C VAL A 167 -3.77 47.42 15.40
N SER A 168 -3.07 47.72 14.29
CA SER A 168 -2.30 48.97 14.07
C SER A 168 -3.16 50.04 13.41
#